data_AF-A0A2W1J6J0-F1
#
_entry.id   AF-A0A2W1J6J0-F1
#
_cell.length_a   1.000
_cell.length_b   1.000
_cell.length_c   1.000
_cell.angle_alpha   90.00
_cell.angle_beta   90.00
_cell.angle_gamma   90.00
#
_symmetry.space_group_name_H-M   'P 1'
#
loop_
_entity.id
_entity.type
_entity.pdbx_description
1 polymer ?
#
loop_
_entity_poly.entity_id
_entity_poly.type
_entity_poly.pdbx_seq_one_letter_code
_entity_poly.pdbx_strand_id
1 'polypeptide(L)'
;MTTRFDIQIQLHFEGKDGLTYSKEVIRLLDVIETATYGSDREDVIRASNVLDINPVIRDACLERLRHYRHKRFLLEEARPGSLALVGLVAGVGLYVFKKTIMESFTEGFKDSRTNKLLKETFRDLVDEKCLKIAENIRKQLIIRQISAELTSLPPSNDNSPQIIIVNITPPPTKSTKWEEIINLGNMLE
;
A
#
# COMPACT_ATOMS: atom_id res chain seq x y z
N MET A 1 6.86 -16.23 6.38
CA MET A 1 6.04 -16.99 5.42
C MET A 1 4.90 -16.09 5.02
N THR A 2 4.87 -15.67 3.76
CA THR A 2 3.72 -14.97 3.18
C THR A 2 2.59 -15.95 2.89
N THR A 3 1.36 -15.45 2.85
CA THR A 3 0.13 -16.21 2.61
C THR A 3 -0.70 -15.51 1.55
N ARG A 4 -1.71 -16.18 0.99
CA ARG A 4 -2.70 -15.55 0.08
C ARG A 4 -3.46 -14.36 0.65
N PHE A 5 -3.40 -14.19 1.97
CA PHE A 5 -4.03 -13.08 2.68
C PHE A 5 -3.09 -11.88 2.82
N ASP A 6 -1.84 -11.98 2.36
CA ASP A 6 -0.90 -10.88 2.33
C ASP A 6 -0.95 -10.15 0.98
N ILE A 7 -0.63 -8.86 1.00
CA ILE A 7 -0.55 -8.03 -0.20
C ILE A 7 0.86 -7.46 -0.28
N GLN A 8 1.56 -7.82 -1.36
CA GLN A 8 2.88 -7.32 -1.71
C GLN A 8 2.74 -6.22 -2.76
N ILE A 9 3.51 -5.13 -2.59
CA ILE A 9 3.54 -4.03 -3.55
C ILE A 9 4.96 -3.94 -4.12
N GLN A 10 5.10 -4.17 -5.41
CA GLN A 10 6.38 -4.14 -6.12
C GLN A 10 6.48 -2.85 -6.91
N LEU A 11 7.56 -2.11 -6.72
CA LEU A 11 7.86 -0.87 -7.42
C LEU A 11 8.99 -1.14 -8.41
N HIS A 12 8.72 -0.92 -9.68
CA HIS A 12 9.71 -1.01 -10.74
C HIS A 12 9.96 0.39 -11.29
N PHE A 13 11.22 0.80 -11.34
CA PHE A 13 11.62 2.10 -11.84
C PHE A 13 12.29 1.93 -13.18
N GLU A 14 11.65 2.40 -14.24
CA GLU A 14 12.27 2.49 -15.55
C GLU A 14 13.18 3.72 -15.56
N GLY A 15 14.46 3.55 -15.91
CA GLY A 15 15.42 4.64 -15.98
C GLY A 15 16.70 4.16 -16.66
N LYS A 16 17.41 5.08 -17.35
CA LYS A 16 18.78 4.79 -17.79
C LYS A 16 19.60 4.43 -16.56
N ASP A 17 20.20 3.25 -16.57
CA ASP A 17 21.03 2.69 -15.49
C ASP A 17 20.33 2.48 -14.13
N GLY A 18 18.99 2.43 -14.09
CA GLY A 18 18.24 2.20 -12.85
C GLY A 18 18.27 3.39 -11.87
N LEU A 19 18.71 4.57 -12.31
CA LEU A 19 18.75 5.78 -11.48
C LEU A 19 17.36 6.43 -11.41
N THR A 20 16.80 6.46 -10.20
CA THR A 20 15.55 7.16 -9.90
C THR A 20 15.81 8.32 -8.96
N TYR A 21 15.17 9.47 -9.20
CA TYR A 21 15.19 10.57 -8.26
C TYR A 21 14.55 10.17 -6.94
N SER A 22 15.30 10.24 -5.84
CA SER A 22 14.84 9.91 -4.49
C SER A 22 13.53 10.62 -4.10
N LYS A 23 13.33 11.85 -4.59
CA LYS A 23 12.10 12.61 -4.41
C LYS A 23 10.87 11.90 -4.98
N GLU A 24 10.97 11.29 -6.17
CA GLU A 24 9.86 10.57 -6.79
C GLU A 24 9.57 9.25 -6.04
N VAL A 25 10.61 8.57 -5.55
CA VAL A 25 10.46 7.40 -4.68
C VAL A 25 9.67 7.75 -3.43
N ILE A 26 10.04 8.82 -2.73
CA ILE A 26 9.34 9.28 -1.51
C ILE A 26 7.88 9.64 -1.82
N ARG A 27 7.63 10.39 -2.91
CA ARG A 27 6.27 10.74 -3.33
C ARG A 27 5.41 9.51 -3.60
N LEU A 28 5.99 8.47 -4.17
CA LEU A 28 5.31 7.21 -4.44
C LEU A 28 5.02 6.42 -3.17
N LEU A 29 5.98 6.33 -2.25
CA LEU A 29 5.78 5.71 -0.94
C LEU A 29 4.63 6.40 -0.18
N ASP A 30 4.54 7.73 -0.23
CA ASP A 30 3.43 8.48 0.36
C ASP A 30 2.07 8.15 -0.28
N VAL A 31 2.03 7.96 -1.60
CA VAL A 31 0.81 7.56 -2.33
C VAL A 31 0.36 6.18 -1.87
N ILE A 32 1.28 5.22 -1.81
CA ILE A 32 1.01 3.85 -1.41
C ILE A 32 0.56 3.78 0.06
N GLU A 33 1.23 4.52 0.95
CA GLU A 33 0.84 4.65 2.36
C GLU A 33 -0.55 5.25 2.51
N THR A 34 -0.87 6.29 1.74
CA THR A 34 -2.19 6.92 1.79
C THR A 34 -3.28 5.96 1.30
N ALA A 35 -3.05 5.22 0.22
CA ALA A 35 -3.99 4.26 -0.34
C ALA A 35 -4.26 3.09 0.63
N THR A 36 -3.20 2.53 1.22
CA THR A 36 -3.31 1.45 2.20
C THR A 36 -3.94 1.90 3.51
N TYR A 37 -3.65 3.12 3.99
CA TYR A 37 -4.32 3.73 5.13
C TYR A 37 -5.82 3.93 4.92
N GLY A 38 -6.22 4.46 3.76
CA GLY A 38 -7.64 4.60 3.43
C GLY A 38 -8.36 3.25 3.46
N SER A 39 -7.73 2.23 2.86
CA SER A 39 -8.26 0.88 2.81
C SER A 39 -8.42 0.23 4.19
N ASP A 40 -7.41 0.28 5.07
CA ASP A 40 -7.54 -0.25 6.44
C ASP A 40 -8.66 0.42 7.23
N ARG A 41 -8.84 1.74 7.06
CA ARG A 41 -9.90 2.49 7.73
C ARG A 41 -11.29 2.00 7.31
N GLU A 42 -11.49 1.73 6.02
CA GLU A 42 -12.73 1.17 5.50
C GLU A 42 -13.01 -0.23 6.06
N ASP A 43 -11.98 -1.08 6.12
CA ASP A 43 -12.11 -2.44 6.65
C ASP A 43 -12.50 -2.43 8.14
N VAL A 44 -11.88 -1.56 8.94
CA VAL A 44 -12.25 -1.38 10.36
C VAL A 44 -13.70 -0.93 10.49
N ILE A 45 -14.15 0.04 9.69
CA ILE A 45 -15.54 0.52 9.72
C ILE A 45 -16.49 -0.63 9.33
N ARG A 46 -16.20 -1.34 8.25
CA ARG A 46 -17.04 -2.46 7.77
C ARG A 46 -17.11 -3.58 8.80
N ALA A 47 -15.96 -4.03 9.30
CA ALA A 47 -15.92 -5.08 10.32
C ALA A 47 -16.63 -4.64 11.61
N SER A 48 -16.53 -3.36 12.00
CA SER A 48 -17.26 -2.86 13.17
C SER A 48 -18.77 -2.94 12.99
N ASN A 49 -19.27 -2.66 11.78
CA ASN A 49 -20.70 -2.75 11.48
C ASN A 49 -21.17 -4.22 11.41
N VAL A 50 -20.38 -5.11 10.78
CA VAL A 50 -20.72 -6.54 10.66
C VAL A 50 -20.79 -7.21 12.04
N LEU A 51 -19.90 -6.83 12.95
CA LEU A 51 -19.79 -7.40 14.29
C LEU A 51 -20.62 -6.66 15.34
N ASP A 52 -21.36 -5.62 14.95
CA ASP A 52 -22.12 -4.73 15.84
C ASP A 52 -21.27 -4.21 17.02
N ILE A 53 -20.04 -3.78 16.72
CA ILE A 53 -19.10 -3.28 17.73
C ILE A 53 -19.51 -1.87 18.13
N ASN A 54 -19.46 -1.61 19.45
CA ASN A 54 -19.73 -0.29 20.01
C ASN A 54 -18.93 0.82 19.27
N PRO A 55 -19.57 1.91 18.82
CA PRO A 55 -18.92 3.01 18.12
C PRO A 55 -17.68 3.57 18.83
N VAL A 56 -17.66 3.59 20.17
CA VAL A 56 -16.51 4.06 20.96
C VAL A 56 -15.27 3.21 20.71
N ILE A 57 -15.43 1.88 20.61
CA ILE A 57 -14.33 0.95 20.33
C ILE A 57 -13.84 1.13 18.89
N ARG A 58 -14.77 1.31 17.94
CA ARG A 58 -14.43 1.62 16.55
C ARG A 58 -13.60 2.91 16.47
N ASP A 59 -14.04 3.98 17.12
CA ASP A 59 -13.37 5.28 17.06
C ASP A 59 -11.98 5.21 17.73
N ALA A 60 -11.87 4.51 18.86
CA ALA A 60 -10.57 4.22 19.49
C ALA A 60 -9.64 3.40 18.57
N CYS A 61 -10.18 2.43 17.83
CA CYS A 61 -9.43 1.65 16.86
C CYS A 61 -8.93 2.52 15.70
N LEU A 62 -9.79 3.40 15.17
CA LEU A 62 -9.42 4.32 14.09
C LEU A 62 -8.35 5.32 14.52
N GLU A 63 -8.41 5.82 15.76
CA GLU A 63 -7.35 6.67 16.30
C GLU A 63 -6.03 5.91 16.41
N ARG A 64 -6.05 4.68 16.95
CA ARG A 64 -4.85 3.85 17.03
C ARG A 64 -4.26 3.52 15.67
N LEU A 65 -5.11 3.29 14.67
CA LEU A 65 -4.70 2.99 13.30
C LEU A 65 -3.85 4.12 12.69
N ARG A 66 -4.07 5.38 13.10
CA ARG A 66 -3.26 6.54 12.69
C ARG A 66 -1.81 6.45 13.17
N HIS A 67 -1.56 5.89 14.34
CA HIS A 67 -0.19 5.74 14.88
C HIS A 67 0.65 4.69 14.13
N TYR A 68 0.00 3.86 13.30
CA TYR A 68 0.67 2.92 12.40
C TYR A 68 0.92 3.52 11.02
N ARG A 69 0.52 4.77 10.76
CA ARG A 69 0.88 5.43 9.50
C ARG A 69 2.40 5.51 9.39
N HIS A 70 2.93 5.22 8.21
CA HIS A 70 4.36 5.13 7.87
C HIS A 70 5.12 3.98 8.56
N LYS A 71 4.42 3.04 9.22
CA LYS A 71 5.01 1.86 9.89
C LYS A 71 4.50 0.53 9.32
N ARG A 72 3.93 0.56 8.11
CA ARG A 72 3.14 -0.55 7.54
C ARG A 72 3.91 -1.39 6.54
N PHE A 73 4.87 -0.76 5.88
CA PHE A 73 5.71 -1.39 4.88
C PHE A 73 7.01 -1.84 5.52
N LEU A 74 7.38 -3.08 5.21
CA LEU A 74 8.73 -3.57 5.35
C LEU A 74 9.34 -3.62 3.95
N LEU A 75 10.55 -3.08 3.80
CA LEU A 75 11.33 -3.32 2.59
C LEU A 75 11.76 -4.79 2.64
N GLU A 76 11.25 -5.60 1.72
CA GLU A 76 11.61 -7.02 1.64
C GLU A 76 12.89 -7.20 0.83
N GLU A 77 12.92 -6.58 -0.35
CA GLU A 77 14.02 -6.72 -1.29
C GLU A 77 14.24 -5.41 -2.06
N ALA A 78 15.50 -5.09 -2.35
CA ALA A 78 15.88 -3.99 -3.22
C ALA A 78 16.85 -4.51 -4.28
N ARG A 79 16.53 -4.26 -5.56
CA ARG A 79 17.37 -4.62 -6.71
C ARG A 79 17.65 -3.35 -7.54
N PRO A 80 18.66 -3.36 -8.42
CA PRO A 80 18.88 -2.24 -9.33
C PRO A 80 17.61 -1.93 -10.13
N GLY A 81 17.09 -0.71 -9.99
CA GLY A 81 15.84 -0.28 -10.65
C GLY A 81 14.55 -0.83 -10.06
N SER A 82 14.55 -1.53 -8.91
CA SER A 82 13.30 -1.98 -8.28
C SER A 82 13.35 -2.09 -6.76
N LEU A 83 12.19 -1.89 -6.13
CA LEU A 83 11.98 -2.05 -4.71
C LEU A 83 10.75 -2.94 -4.49
N ALA A 84 10.92 -4.06 -3.78
CA ALA A 84 9.82 -4.88 -3.32
C ALA A 84 9.45 -4.50 -1.89
N LEU A 85 8.24 -3.97 -1.72
CA LEU A 85 7.68 -3.65 -0.42
C LEU A 85 6.68 -4.74 -0.05
N VAL A 86 7.01 -5.50 0.99
CA VAL A 86 6.01 -6.35 1.64
C VAL A 86 5.50 -5.58 2.84
N GLY A 87 4.30 -5.04 2.70
CA GLY A 87 3.59 -4.54 3.86
C GLY A 87 2.79 -5.65 4.49
N LEU A 88 2.58 -5.56 5.81
CA LEU A 88 1.48 -6.23 6.48
C LEU A 88 0.15 -5.54 6.11
N VAL A 89 -0.03 -5.23 4.83
CA VAL A 89 -1.08 -4.33 4.32
C VAL A 89 -2.47 -4.89 4.65
N ALA A 90 -2.63 -6.21 4.63
CA ALA A 90 -3.87 -6.86 5.05
C ALA A 90 -3.99 -7.01 6.58
N GLY A 91 -2.86 -7.06 7.30
CA GLY A 91 -2.82 -7.45 8.71
C GLY A 91 -2.91 -6.29 9.71
N VAL A 92 -2.52 -5.07 9.34
CA VAL A 92 -2.49 -3.93 10.28
C VAL A 92 -3.88 -3.59 10.81
N GLY A 93 -4.89 -3.44 9.94
CA GLY A 93 -6.26 -3.18 10.36
C GLY A 93 -6.78 -4.24 11.35
N LEU A 94 -6.62 -5.52 11.02
CA LEU A 94 -7.01 -6.63 11.88
C LEU A 94 -6.27 -6.61 13.23
N TYR A 95 -4.95 -6.40 13.20
CA TYR A 95 -4.12 -6.34 14.41
C TYR A 95 -4.56 -5.22 15.35
N VAL A 96 -4.72 -4.00 14.81
CA VAL A 96 -5.13 -2.83 15.59
C VAL A 96 -6.54 -3.04 16.15
N PHE A 97 -7.46 -3.59 15.36
CA PHE A 97 -8.82 -3.82 15.80
C PHE A 97 -8.89 -4.87 16.90
N LYS A 98 -8.24 -6.01 16.70
CA LYS A 98 -8.11 -7.07 17.72
C LYS A 98 -7.52 -6.54 19.02
N LYS A 99 -6.42 -5.78 18.94
CA LYS A 99 -5.77 -5.20 20.12
C LYS A 99 -6.71 -4.25 20.86
N THR A 100 -7.48 -3.46 20.13
CA THR A 100 -8.44 -2.51 20.71
C THR A 100 -9.58 -3.20 21.43
N ILE A 101 -10.17 -4.24 20.84
CA ILE A 101 -11.20 -5.04 21.50
C ILE A 101 -10.64 -5.74 22.74
N MET A 102 -9.45 -6.33 22.66
CA MET A 102 -8.82 -7.02 23.81
C MET A 102 -8.54 -6.11 25.01
N GLU A 103 -8.26 -4.82 24.77
CA GLU A 103 -8.07 -3.86 25.85
C GLU A 103 -9.40 -3.38 26.44
N SER A 104 -10.48 -3.42 25.67
CA SER A 104 -11.85 -3.17 26.16
C SER A 104 -12.47 -4.38 26.85
N PHE A 105 -12.06 -5.60 26.50
CA PHE A 105 -12.55 -6.86 27.04
C PHE A 105 -11.38 -7.77 27.42
N THR A 106 -11.05 -7.80 28.71
CA THR A 106 -9.83 -8.44 29.23
C THR A 106 -9.91 -9.97 29.29
N GLU A 107 -11.10 -10.60 29.21
CA GLU A 107 -11.25 -12.05 29.30
C GLU A 107 -12.15 -12.63 28.19
N GLY A 108 -11.77 -13.78 27.64
CA GLY A 108 -12.59 -14.56 26.69
C GLY A 108 -12.51 -14.16 25.21
N PHE A 109 -12.00 -12.97 24.84
CA PHE A 109 -12.00 -12.55 23.43
C PHE A 109 -11.17 -13.48 22.53
N LYS A 110 -10.00 -13.96 22.97
CA LYS A 110 -9.08 -14.73 22.11
C LYS A 110 -9.72 -16.00 21.54
N ASP A 111 -10.57 -16.67 22.31
CA ASP A 111 -11.24 -17.91 21.91
C ASP A 111 -12.73 -17.70 21.56
N SER A 112 -13.20 -16.47 21.67
CA SER A 112 -14.58 -16.08 21.36
C SER A 112 -14.94 -16.32 19.88
N ARG A 113 -16.24 -16.55 19.65
CA ARG A 113 -16.84 -16.53 18.31
C ARG A 113 -16.56 -15.21 17.58
N THR A 114 -16.56 -14.09 18.31
CA THR A 114 -16.29 -12.76 17.77
C THR A 114 -14.89 -12.65 17.16
N ASN A 115 -13.85 -13.18 17.81
CA ASN A 115 -12.50 -13.16 17.24
C ASN A 115 -12.36 -14.05 16.00
N LYS A 116 -13.06 -15.19 15.96
CA LYS A 116 -13.09 -16.04 14.75
C LYS A 116 -13.77 -15.31 13.58
N LEU A 117 -14.95 -14.74 13.84
CA LEU A 117 -15.71 -13.98 12.86
C LEU A 117 -14.96 -12.73 12.37
N LEU A 118 -14.23 -12.05 13.26
CA LEU A 118 -13.38 -10.93 12.89
C LEU A 118 -12.27 -11.35 11.91
N LYS A 119 -11.59 -12.47 12.18
CA LYS A 119 -10.55 -12.99 11.29
C LYS A 119 -11.13 -13.41 9.94
N GLU A 120 -12.27 -14.08 9.92
CA GLU A 120 -12.99 -14.46 8.70
C GLU A 120 -13.38 -13.22 7.89
N THR A 121 -13.99 -12.23 8.54
CA THR A 121 -14.34 -10.95 7.91
C THR A 121 -13.13 -10.31 7.23
N PHE A 122 -12.00 -10.17 7.92
CA PHE A 122 -10.80 -9.58 7.31
C PHE A 122 -10.18 -10.44 6.20
N ARG A 123 -10.30 -11.77 6.27
CA ARG A 123 -9.84 -12.67 5.21
C ARG A 123 -10.66 -12.51 3.93
N ASP A 124 -11.98 -12.39 4.07
CA ASP A 124 -12.89 -12.22 2.94
C ASP A 124 -12.73 -10.86 2.27
N LEU A 125 -12.19 -9.88 3.01
CA LEU A 125 -11.93 -8.54 2.49
C LEU A 125 -10.64 -8.41 1.69
N VAL A 126 -9.68 -9.36 1.78
CA VAL A 126 -8.34 -9.17 1.18
C VAL A 126 -8.39 -8.94 -0.33
N ASP A 127 -9.21 -9.71 -1.05
CA ASP A 127 -9.32 -9.57 -2.52
C ASP A 127 -9.85 -8.19 -2.91
N GLU A 128 -10.94 -7.75 -2.27
CA GLU A 128 -11.51 -6.42 -2.49
C GLU A 128 -10.52 -5.32 -2.06
N LYS A 129 -9.80 -5.55 -0.97
CA LYS A 129 -8.79 -4.64 -0.42
C LYS A 129 -7.68 -4.39 -1.43
N CYS A 130 -7.16 -5.44 -2.04
CA CYS A 130 -6.12 -5.35 -3.06
C CYS A 130 -6.57 -4.50 -4.26
N LEU A 131 -7.78 -4.76 -4.77
CA LEU A 131 -8.37 -3.99 -5.87
C LEU A 131 -8.55 -2.51 -5.51
N LYS A 132 -9.06 -2.21 -4.31
CA LYS A 132 -9.24 -0.84 -3.82
C LYS A 132 -7.92 -0.10 -3.63
N ILE A 133 -6.90 -0.77 -3.08
CA ILE A 133 -5.56 -0.19 -2.93
C ILE A 133 -5.02 0.16 -4.32
N ALA A 134 -5.10 -0.76 -5.27
CA ALA A 134 -4.65 -0.53 -6.63
C ALA A 134 -5.40 0.66 -7.29
N GLU A 135 -6.71 0.71 -7.18
CA GLU A 135 -7.53 1.82 -7.71
C GLU A 135 -7.16 3.18 -7.08
N ASN A 136 -6.97 3.21 -5.76
CA ASN A 136 -6.60 4.43 -5.04
C ASN A 136 -5.19 4.89 -5.37
N ILE A 137 -4.23 3.96 -5.53
CA ILE A 137 -2.88 4.28 -6.03
C ILE A 137 -3.01 4.92 -7.42
N ARG A 138 -3.75 4.30 -8.34
CA ARG A 138 -3.96 4.82 -9.70
C ARG A 138 -4.53 6.24 -9.70
N LYS A 139 -5.58 6.50 -8.89
CA LYS A 139 -6.18 7.84 -8.74
C LYS A 139 -5.16 8.86 -8.25
N GLN A 140 -4.37 8.52 -7.24
CA GLN A 140 -3.37 9.42 -6.66
C GLN A 140 -2.19 9.70 -7.61
N LEU A 141 -1.76 8.71 -8.39
CA LEU A 141 -0.73 8.88 -9.42
C LEU A 141 -1.18 9.90 -10.48
N ILE A 142 -2.43 9.80 -10.95
CA ILE A 142 -3.03 10.73 -11.91
C ILE A 142 -3.06 12.16 -11.33
N ILE A 143 -3.59 12.32 -10.11
CA ILE A 143 -3.67 13.63 -9.43
C ILE A 143 -2.29 14.28 -9.29
N ARG A 144 -1.27 13.48 -8.99
CA ARG A 144 0.11 13.94 -8.77
C ARG A 144 0.96 14.01 -10.04
N GLN A 145 0.37 13.70 -11.20
CA GLN A 145 1.03 13.68 -12.51
C GLN A 145 2.29 12.79 -12.53
N ILE A 146 2.23 11.64 -11.87
CA ILE A 146 3.30 10.63 -11.88
C ILE A 146 2.97 9.62 -12.99
N SER A 147 3.87 9.46 -13.95
CA SER A 147 3.72 8.49 -15.04
C SER A 147 4.03 7.10 -14.51
N ALA A 148 3.00 6.27 -14.39
CA ALA A 148 3.16 4.90 -13.94
C ALA A 148 2.02 4.00 -14.45
N GLU A 149 2.36 2.75 -14.72
CA GLU A 149 1.43 1.68 -15.02
C GLU A 149 1.22 0.80 -13.79
N LEU A 150 -0.01 0.31 -13.62
CA LEU A 150 -0.40 -0.45 -12.44
C LEU A 150 -1.06 -1.76 -12.81
N THR A 151 -0.48 -2.87 -12.36
CA THR A 151 -0.96 -4.23 -12.61
C THR A 151 -1.21 -4.94 -11.29
N SER A 152 -2.36 -5.59 -11.15
CA SER A 152 -2.67 -6.45 -9.99
C SER A 152 -2.62 -7.90 -10.44
N LEU A 153 -1.85 -8.72 -9.74
CA LEU A 153 -1.74 -10.16 -9.98
C LEU A 153 -2.40 -10.92 -8.82
N PRO A 154 -3.28 -11.88 -9.12
CA PRO A 154 -3.84 -12.76 -8.11
C PRO A 154 -2.75 -13.65 -7.49
N PRO A 155 -3.00 -14.26 -6.32
CA PRO A 155 -2.02 -15.15 -5.72
C PRO A 155 -1.87 -16.42 -6.59
N SER A 156 -0.63 -16.82 -6.83
CA SER A 156 -0.29 -18.03 -7.61
C SER A 156 -0.70 -19.34 -6.92
N ASN A 157 -0.75 -19.34 -5.58
CA ASN A 157 -1.18 -20.44 -4.70
C ASN A 157 -1.54 -19.89 -3.30
N ASP A 158 -2.02 -20.76 -2.40
CA ASP A 158 -2.42 -20.37 -1.04
C ASP A 158 -1.28 -19.80 -0.17
N ASN A 159 -0.03 -20.04 -0.53
CA ASN A 159 1.18 -19.60 0.17
C ASN A 159 1.87 -18.41 -0.52
N SER A 160 1.23 -17.79 -1.52
CA SER A 160 1.77 -16.62 -2.22
C SER A 160 0.88 -15.40 -2.01
N PRO A 161 1.44 -14.21 -1.79
CA PRO A 161 0.65 -12.99 -1.61
C PRO A 161 -0.03 -12.56 -2.92
N GLN A 162 -0.99 -11.65 -2.79
CA GLN A 162 -1.45 -10.85 -3.93
C GLN A 162 -0.40 -9.80 -4.25
N ILE A 163 -0.16 -9.53 -5.53
CA ILE A 163 0.92 -8.63 -5.95
C ILE A 163 0.34 -7.44 -6.69
N ILE A 164 0.65 -6.24 -6.22
CA ILE A 164 0.41 -4.99 -6.95
C ILE A 164 1.75 -4.52 -7.51
N ILE A 165 1.89 -4.51 -8.83
CA ILE A 165 3.07 -4.03 -9.53
C ILE A 165 2.81 -2.58 -9.96
N VAL A 166 3.73 -1.70 -9.62
CA VAL A 166 3.77 -0.29 -10.02
C VAL A 166 5.01 -0.08 -10.89
N ASN A 167 4.81 -0.01 -12.20
CA ASN A 167 5.88 0.31 -13.14
C ASN A 167 5.92 1.83 -13.32
N ILE A 168 7.03 2.46 -12.99
CA ILE A 168 7.18 3.91 -12.95
C ILE A 168 8.03 4.31 -14.13
N THR A 169 7.43 5.08 -15.03
CA THR A 169 8.11 5.62 -16.20
C THR A 169 8.77 6.94 -15.80
N PRO A 170 10.05 7.16 -16.12
CA PRO A 170 10.72 8.38 -15.75
C PRO A 170 10.03 9.53 -16.50
N PRO A 171 9.87 10.71 -15.86
CA PRO A 171 9.39 11.86 -16.60
C PRO A 171 10.33 12.08 -17.79
N PRO A 172 9.81 12.52 -18.96
CA PRO A 172 10.67 12.85 -20.08
C PRO A 172 11.73 13.80 -19.57
N THR A 173 13.01 13.42 -19.71
CA THR A 173 14.13 14.32 -19.44
C THR A 173 13.81 15.58 -20.21
N LYS A 174 13.52 16.69 -19.49
CA LYS A 174 13.50 17.99 -20.14
C LYS A 174 14.85 18.07 -20.81
N SER A 175 14.86 18.05 -22.16
CA SER A 175 15.95 18.58 -22.96
C SER A 175 16.42 19.80 -22.19
N THR A 176 17.56 19.69 -21.54
CA THR A 176 18.09 20.81 -20.80
C THR A 176 18.24 21.87 -21.85
N LYS A 177 17.66 23.07 -21.66
CA LYS A 177 17.88 24.21 -22.57
C LYS A 177 19.36 24.36 -22.96
N TRP A 178 20.28 23.89 -22.12
CA TRP A 178 21.70 23.72 -22.41
C TRP A 178 22.04 22.84 -23.63
N GLU A 179 21.39 21.70 -23.87
CA GLU A 179 21.62 20.87 -25.06
C GLU A 179 21.11 21.57 -26.34
N GLU A 180 19.99 22.30 -26.25
CA GLU A 180 19.52 23.17 -27.34
C GLU A 180 20.46 24.35 -27.58
N ILE A 181 21.01 24.96 -26.53
CA ILE A 181 21.99 26.06 -26.62
C ILE A 181 23.34 25.58 -27.19
N ILE A 182 23.81 24.40 -26.78
CA ILE A 182 25.03 23.78 -27.30
C ILE A 182 24.86 23.39 -28.77
N ASN A 183 23.70 22.82 -29.14
CA ASN A 183 23.40 22.50 -30.53
C ASN A 183 23.22 23.76 -31.41
N LEU A 184 22.67 24.85 -30.87
CA LEU A 184 22.61 26.14 -31.57
C LEU A 184 24.01 26.77 -31.76
N GLY A 185 24.91 26.63 -30.78
CA GLY A 185 26.30 27.09 -30.89
C GLY A 185 27.08 26.36 -31.99
N ASN A 186 26.91 25.04 -32.09
CA ASN A 186 27.58 24.21 -33.11
C ASN A 186 26.98 24.36 -34.53
N MET A 187 25.80 24.97 -34.68
CA MET A 187 25.22 25.29 -36.00
C MET A 187 25.62 26.68 -36.51
N LEU A 188 26.32 27.47 -35.70
CA LEU A 188 26.79 28.82 -36.04
C LEU A 188 28.31 28.90 -36.32
N GLU A 189 29.02 27.76 -36.24
CA GLU A 189 30.40 27.56 -36.74
C GLU A 189 30.37 26.89 -38.13
#